data_AF-A0A7W3ZPL6-F1
#
_entry.id   AF-A0A7W3ZPL6-F1
#
_cell.length_a   1.000
_cell.length_b   1.000
_cell.length_c   1.000
_cell.angle_alpha   90.00
_cell.angle_beta   90.00
_cell.angle_gamma   90.00
#
_symmetry.space_group_name_H-M   'P 1'
#
loop_
_entity.id
_entity.type
_entity.pdbx_description
1 polymer ?
#
loop_
_entity_poly.entity_id
_entity_poly.type
_entity_poly.pdbx_seq_one_letter_code
_entity_poly.pdbx_strand_id
1 'polypeptide(L)'
;DGKSLTIVVKDDVHAKERRLTLRCEPTGGNHPRAEEACAAVDRATRGVRSPWEPVSADTMCTQMHGGPQTARVTGTWAGRKVDASFDRSNGCEIARWDSLTPALPEVR
;
A
#
# COMPACT_ATOMS: atom_id res chain seq x y z
N ASP A 1 -18.71 -9.24 -0.86
CA ASP A 1 -17.40 -9.93 -0.87
C ASP A 1 -16.54 -9.30 -1.96
N GLY A 2 -15.57 -8.48 -1.58
CA GLY A 2 -15.00 -7.47 -2.50
C GLY A 2 -13.62 -6.99 -2.11
N LYS A 3 -12.80 -7.84 -1.48
CA LYS A 3 -11.41 -7.55 -1.12
C LYS A 3 -10.47 -8.20 -2.13
N SER A 4 -10.20 -7.47 -3.21
CA SER A 4 -9.31 -7.88 -4.29
C SER A 4 -8.51 -6.69 -4.78
N LEU A 5 -7.19 -6.74 -4.64
CA LEU A 5 -6.27 -5.69 -5.01
C LEU A 5 -5.22 -6.20 -6.01
N THR A 6 -4.81 -5.32 -6.91
CA THR A 6 -3.57 -5.43 -7.68
C THR A 6 -2.60 -4.38 -7.15
N ILE A 7 -1.41 -4.83 -6.78
CA ILE A 7 -0.34 -4.01 -6.21
C ILE A 7 0.81 -4.04 -7.22
N VAL A 8 1.13 -2.89 -7.78
CA VAL A 8 2.30 -2.72 -8.66
C VAL A 8 3.35 -1.99 -7.85
N VAL A 9 4.51 -2.61 -7.65
CA VAL A 9 5.63 -2.01 -6.91
C VAL A 9 6.80 -1.79 -7.84
N LYS A 10 7.49 -0.66 -7.65
CA LYS A 10 8.75 -0.35 -8.31
C LYS A 10 9.79 -0.02 -7.24
N ASP A 11 10.84 -0.85 -7.16
CA ASP A 11 11.82 -0.76 -6.06
C ASP A 11 12.82 0.42 -6.24
N ASP A 12 12.93 0.95 -7.46
CA ASP A 12 13.78 2.09 -7.83
C ASP A 12 13.24 2.74 -9.13
N VAL A 13 13.61 3.99 -9.43
CA VAL A 13 13.20 4.70 -10.66
C VAL A 13 13.57 3.95 -11.96
N HIS A 14 14.62 3.12 -11.94
CA HIS A 14 15.03 2.31 -13.09
C HIS A 14 14.64 0.83 -12.98
N ALA A 15 14.10 0.40 -11.84
CA ALA A 15 13.70 -0.99 -11.65
C ALA A 15 12.48 -1.37 -12.50
N LYS A 16 12.37 -2.65 -12.83
CA LYS A 16 11.14 -3.20 -13.41
C LYS A 16 10.04 -3.24 -12.35
N GLU A 17 8.81 -3.01 -12.79
CA GLU A 17 7.64 -3.15 -11.94
C GLU A 17 7.37 -4.63 -11.59
N ARG A 18 7.01 -4.89 -10.33
CA ARG A 18 6.53 -6.18 -9.86
C ARG A 18 5.04 -6.07 -9.61
N ARG A 19 4.26 -6.92 -10.28
CA ARG A 19 2.80 -6.98 -10.14
C ARG A 19 2.39 -8.13 -9.21
N LEU A 20 1.73 -7.77 -8.12
CA LEU A 20 1.18 -8.67 -7.12
C LEU A 20 -0.35 -8.55 -7.12
N THR A 21 -1.02 -9.64 -6.79
CA THR A 21 -2.46 -9.78 -6.68
C THR A 21 -2.76 -10.32 -5.29
N LEU A 22 -3.76 -9.72 -4.66
CA LEU A 22 -4.17 -10.03 -3.30
C LEU A 22 -5.68 -10.19 -3.28
N ARG A 23 -6.16 -11.36 -2.86
CA ARG A 23 -7.56 -11.66 -2.57
C ARG A 23 -7.63 -12.09 -1.10
N CYS A 24 -8.69 -11.72 -0.38
CA CYS A 24 -8.81 -12.02 1.05
C CYS A 24 -10.00 -12.93 1.42
N GLU A 25 -10.88 -13.24 0.46
CA GLU A 25 -12.10 -14.04 0.68
C GLU A 25 -12.41 -14.90 -0.58
N PRO A 26 -11.91 -16.16 -0.67
CA PRO A 26 -10.85 -16.73 0.17
C PRO A 26 -9.49 -16.07 -0.10
N THR A 27 -8.57 -16.18 0.87
CA THR A 27 -7.22 -15.62 0.73
C THR A 27 -6.46 -16.25 -0.44
N GLY A 28 -5.80 -15.43 -1.26
CA GLY A 28 -5.00 -15.92 -2.37
C GLY A 28 -4.46 -14.81 -3.28
N GLY A 29 -4.09 -15.21 -4.50
CA GLY A 29 -3.31 -14.38 -5.42
C GLY A 29 -1.84 -14.79 -5.43
N ASN A 30 -0.99 -14.01 -6.08
CA ASN A 30 0.45 -14.26 -6.16
C ASN A 30 1.26 -13.43 -5.13
N HIS A 31 0.60 -12.74 -4.20
CA HIS A 31 1.29 -12.07 -3.10
C HIS A 31 1.94 -13.11 -2.17
N PRO A 32 3.25 -13.05 -1.90
CA PRO A 32 3.96 -14.11 -1.16
C PRO A 32 3.51 -14.24 0.29
N ARG A 33 2.93 -13.19 0.85
CA ARG A 33 2.39 -13.13 2.22
C ARG A 33 0.91 -12.74 2.24
N ALA A 34 0.09 -13.46 1.47
CA ALA A 34 -1.30 -13.04 1.22
C ALA A 34 -2.12 -12.87 2.51
N GLU A 35 -2.02 -13.79 3.48
CA GLU A 35 -2.75 -13.69 4.75
C GLU A 35 -2.33 -12.45 5.57
N GLU A 36 -1.03 -12.27 5.77
CA GLU A 36 -0.50 -11.11 6.50
C GLU A 36 -0.80 -9.78 5.79
N ALA A 37 -0.73 -9.76 4.46
CA ALA A 37 -1.07 -8.61 3.64
C ALA A 37 -2.55 -8.24 3.79
N CYS A 38 -3.45 -9.22 3.73
CA CYS A 38 -4.88 -9.00 3.99
C CYS A 38 -5.10 -8.40 5.38
N ALA A 39 -4.44 -8.95 6.41
CA ALA A 39 -4.55 -8.45 7.77
C ALA A 39 -3.99 -7.03 7.94
N ALA A 40 -2.90 -6.68 7.26
CA ALA A 40 -2.33 -5.33 7.29
C ALA A 40 -3.27 -4.30 6.65
N VAL A 41 -3.80 -4.60 5.46
CA VAL A 41 -4.76 -3.71 4.80
C VAL A 41 -6.02 -3.55 5.64
N ASP A 42 -6.53 -4.63 6.22
CA ASP A 42 -7.68 -4.58 7.12
C ASP A 42 -7.42 -3.73 8.38
N ARG A 43 -6.23 -3.81 8.98
CA ARG A 43 -5.84 -2.93 10.10
C ARG A 43 -5.75 -1.48 9.68
N ALA A 44 -5.05 -1.19 8.58
CA ALA A 44 -4.85 0.17 8.08
C ALA A 44 -6.18 0.86 7.75
N THR A 45 -7.12 0.13 7.14
CA THR A 45 -8.44 0.67 6.76
C THR A 45 -9.40 0.90 7.93
N ARG A 46 -9.10 0.37 9.11
CA ARG A 46 -9.82 0.69 10.36
C ARG A 46 -9.21 1.87 11.13
N GLY A 47 -8.07 2.39 10.68
CA GLY A 47 -7.43 3.55 11.28
C GLY A 47 -8.24 4.85 11.10
N VAL A 48 -7.80 5.91 11.77
CA VAL A 48 -8.44 7.24 11.71
C VAL A 48 -8.45 7.81 10.28
N ARG A 49 -7.40 7.52 9.51
CA ARG A 49 -7.28 7.95 8.10
C ARG A 49 -7.25 6.73 7.21
N SER A 50 -7.98 6.80 6.09
CA SER A 50 -7.94 5.79 5.05
C SER A 50 -6.54 5.74 4.42
N PRO A 51 -5.90 4.56 4.27
CA PRO A 51 -4.62 4.45 3.60
C PRO A 51 -4.73 4.71 2.09
N TRP A 52 -5.95 4.72 1.53
CA TRP A 52 -6.17 4.91 0.10
C TRP A 52 -6.09 6.36 -0.36
N GLU A 53 -6.19 7.30 0.56
CA GLU A 53 -6.15 8.74 0.25
C GLU A 53 -4.72 9.26 0.46
N PRO A 54 -4.22 10.14 -0.44
CA PRO A 54 -2.90 10.74 -0.28
C PRO A 54 -2.86 11.63 0.97
N VAL A 55 -1.66 11.83 1.51
CA VAL A 55 -1.48 12.82 2.58
C VAL A 55 -1.74 14.21 2.01
N SER A 56 -2.54 15.03 2.71
CA SER A 56 -2.79 16.41 2.28
C SER A 56 -1.47 17.19 2.25
N ALA A 57 -1.28 18.01 1.21
CA ALA A 57 -0.11 18.88 1.07
C ALA A 57 0.06 19.87 2.23
N ASP A 58 -1.02 20.20 2.94
CA ASP A 58 -0.99 21.08 4.11
C ASP A 58 -0.60 20.35 5.41
N THR A 59 -0.44 19.02 5.35
CA THR A 59 -0.03 18.23 6.52
C THR A 59 1.43 18.53 6.85
N MET A 60 1.71 18.89 8.10
CA MET A 60 3.08 19.05 8.59
C MET A 60 3.76 17.68 8.69
N CYS A 61 4.65 17.41 7.75
CA CYS A 61 5.40 16.16 7.64
C CYS A 61 6.90 16.41 7.74
N THR A 62 7.61 15.50 8.39
CA THR A 62 9.08 15.56 8.45
C THR A 62 9.67 15.39 7.05
N GLN A 63 10.73 16.14 6.75
CA GLN A 63 11.48 16.06 5.49
C GLN A 63 12.45 14.86 5.48
N MET A 64 11.93 13.67 5.75
CA MET A 64 12.67 12.42 5.72
C MET A 64 12.37 11.66 4.43
N HIS A 65 13.39 11.35 3.65
CA HIS A 65 13.25 10.56 2.44
C HIS A 65 13.51 9.08 2.73
N GLY A 66 12.50 8.22 2.57
CA GLY A 66 12.56 6.80 2.92
C GLY A 66 13.22 5.94 1.84
N GLY A 67 13.25 6.40 0.59
CA GLY A 67 13.82 5.68 -0.55
C GLY A 67 13.01 5.89 -1.83
N PRO A 68 13.52 5.44 -2.99
CA PRO A 68 12.91 5.69 -4.30
C PRO A 68 11.70 4.79 -4.61
N GLN A 69 11.31 3.92 -3.69
CA GLN A 69 10.25 2.94 -3.91
C GLN A 69 8.91 3.62 -4.11
N THR A 70 8.15 3.12 -5.06
CA THR A 70 6.76 3.54 -5.31
C THR A 70 5.86 2.32 -5.43
N ALA A 71 4.59 2.51 -5.11
CA ALA A 71 3.57 1.50 -5.33
C ALA A 71 2.27 2.11 -5.83
N ARG A 72 1.56 1.37 -6.66
CA ARG A 72 0.19 1.67 -7.09
C ARG A 72 -0.72 0.51 -6.74
N VAL A 73 -1.73 0.78 -5.95
CA VAL A 73 -2.73 -0.19 -5.50
C VAL A 73 -4.05 0.14 -6.18
N THR A 74 -4.60 -0.84 -6.90
CA THR A 74 -5.90 -0.71 -7.57
C THR A 74 -6.81 -1.88 -7.23
N GLY A 75 -8.12 -1.70 -7.33
CA GLY A 75 -9.08 -2.79 -7.22
C GLY A 75 -10.29 -2.43 -6.38
N THR A 76 -10.72 -3.34 -5.52
CA THR A 76 -11.84 -3.13 -4.59
C THR A 76 -11.44 -3.62 -3.21
N TRP A 77 -11.79 -2.84 -2.19
CA TRP A 77 -11.63 -3.21 -0.79
C TRP A 77 -12.91 -2.93 -0.02
N ALA A 78 -13.50 -3.97 0.57
CA ALA A 78 -14.72 -3.86 1.37
C ALA A 78 -15.84 -3.04 0.67
N GLY A 79 -16.04 -3.28 -0.64
CA GLY A 79 -17.06 -2.59 -1.44
C GLY A 79 -16.66 -1.22 -2.00
N ARG A 80 -15.52 -0.65 -1.59
CA ARG A 80 -15.00 0.62 -2.11
C ARG A 80 -14.00 0.38 -3.23
N LYS A 81 -14.07 1.17 -4.30
CA LYS A 81 -13.02 1.19 -5.33
C LYS A 81 -11.75 1.78 -4.76
N VAL A 82 -10.62 1.13 -5.06
CA VAL A 82 -9.29 1.58 -4.65
C VAL A 82 -8.51 1.94 -5.90
N ASP A 83 -7.94 3.13 -5.87
CA ASP A 83 -6.95 3.63 -6.80
C ASP A 83 -6.05 4.58 -5.99
N ALA A 84 -4.92 4.07 -5.55
CA ALA A 84 -4.03 4.77 -4.63
C ALA A 84 -2.58 4.62 -5.07
N SER A 85 -1.86 5.74 -5.07
CA SER A 85 -0.41 5.77 -5.26
C SER A 85 0.28 6.05 -3.92
N PHE A 86 1.45 5.42 -3.75
CA PHE A 86 2.29 5.51 -2.57
C PHE A 86 3.72 5.80 -3.01
N ASP A 87 4.35 6.71 -2.29
CA ASP A 87 5.78 6.98 -2.35
C ASP A 87 6.32 7.06 -0.93
N ARG A 88 7.61 7.40 -0.79
CA ARG A 88 8.29 7.49 0.50
C ARG A 88 9.07 8.81 0.59
N SER A 89 8.50 9.88 0.03
CA SER A 89 9.16 11.19 -0.14
C SER A 89 9.27 12.00 1.16
N ASN A 90 8.39 11.75 2.14
CA ASN A 90 8.37 12.43 3.44
C ASN A 90 7.88 11.48 4.55
N GLY A 91 7.98 11.90 5.81
CA GLY A 91 7.64 11.06 6.97
C GLY A 91 6.18 10.60 7.04
N CYS A 92 5.23 11.38 6.51
CA CYS A 92 3.83 10.97 6.50
C CYS A 92 3.56 9.90 5.44
N GLU A 93 4.16 10.04 4.25
CA GLU A 93 4.05 9.03 3.19
C GLU A 93 4.78 7.73 3.57
N ILE A 94 5.93 7.83 4.26
CA ILE A 94 6.59 6.66 4.88
C ILE A 94 5.64 5.97 5.86
N ALA A 95 5.05 6.71 6.80
CA ALA A 95 4.13 6.11 7.77
C ALA A 95 2.89 5.48 7.10
N ARG A 96 2.39 6.10 6.02
CA ARG A 96 1.28 5.58 5.23
C ARG A 96 1.66 4.29 4.51
N TRP A 97 2.86 4.23 3.91
CA TRP A 97 3.43 3.02 3.33
C TRP A 97 3.53 1.90 4.37
N ASP A 98 4.15 2.18 5.51
CA ASP A 98 4.42 1.21 6.58
C ASP A 98 3.13 0.65 7.18
N SER A 99 2.05 1.44 7.21
CA SER A 99 0.74 0.98 7.68
C SER A 99 0.17 -0.17 6.84
N LEU A 100 0.57 -0.28 5.57
CA LEU A 100 0.16 -1.33 4.65
C LEU A 100 1.15 -2.49 4.58
N THR A 101 2.30 -2.42 5.23
CA THR A 101 3.24 -3.54 5.28
C THR A 101 2.63 -4.72 6.08
N PRO A 102 2.62 -5.96 5.53
CA PRO A 102 3.42 -6.42 4.40
C PRO A 102 2.71 -6.51 3.04
N ALA A 103 1.54 -5.90 2.85
CA ALA A 103 0.93 -5.79 1.52
C ALA A 103 1.79 -4.93 0.57
N LEU A 104 2.43 -3.89 1.10
CA LEU A 104 3.56 -3.23 0.46
C LEU A 104 4.88 -3.81 1.01
N PRO A 105 5.96 -3.84 0.21
CA PRO A 105 7.24 -4.38 0.68
C PRO A 105 7.77 -3.67 1.92
N GLU A 106 8.41 -4.46 2.78
CA GLU A 106 9.30 -3.94 3.81
C GLU A 106 10.51 -3.30 3.12
N VAL A 107 10.84 -2.08 3.52
CA VAL A 107 12.04 -1.41 3.04
C VAL A 107 12.83 -0.99 4.27
N ARG A 108 14.08 -1.43 4.32
CA ARG A 108 15.02 -1.11 5.40
C ARG A 108 15.81 0.15 5.06
#